data_AF-A0A4P7NAN5-F1
#
_entry.id   AF-A0A4P7NAN5-F1
#
_cell.length_a   1.000
_cell.length_b   1.000
_cell.length_c   1.000
_cell.angle_alpha   90.00
_cell.angle_beta   90.00
_cell.angle_gamma   90.00
#
_symmetry.space_group_name_H-M   'P 1'
#
loop_
_entity.id
_entity.type
_entity.pdbx_description
1 polymer ?
#
loop_
_entity_poly.entity_id
_entity_poly.type
_entity_poly.pdbx_seq_one_letter_code
_entity_poly.pdbx_strand_id
1 'polypeptide(L)'
;MLYFKKKSVKDGEFEILLKIIKLTGDKIWSLLEQLRDPEIHVTVRRKISALRTDEAYLDDGEKADFQQWIAILPSMILLSSDAMPVQFVPHMIWAAQARWKYSERIELLFCSDEEEMPLWIKHIYKLARYHSATKAMVKLATRQPDIFTSIHVEAVEAPGQQRFSLANDITALRTTL
;
A
#
# COMPACT_ATOMS: atom_id res chain seq x y z
N MET A 1 40.57 6.51 -1.99
CA MET A 1 39.90 5.86 -0.85
C MET A 1 38.45 6.38 -0.81
N LEU A 2 37.51 5.66 -1.43
CA LEU A 2 36.10 6.08 -1.46
C LEU A 2 35.48 5.74 -0.11
N TYR A 3 35.14 6.77 0.67
CA TYR A 3 34.36 6.63 1.90
C TYR A 3 32.96 6.14 1.52
N PHE A 4 32.70 4.84 1.67
CA PHE A 4 31.33 4.33 1.66
C PHE A 4 30.66 4.82 2.95
N LYS A 5 29.89 5.91 2.84
CA LYS A 5 28.98 6.34 3.90
C LYS A 5 28.03 5.17 4.18
N LYS A 6 28.12 4.59 5.37
CA LYS A 6 27.29 3.46 5.79
C LYS A 6 25.82 3.91 5.75
N LYS A 7 25.07 3.49 4.73
CA LYS A 7 23.63 3.76 4.64
C LYS A 7 22.94 3.17 5.86
N SER A 8 22.05 3.94 6.49
CA SER A 8 21.27 3.44 7.61
C SER A 8 20.19 2.48 7.09
N VAL A 9 19.70 1.60 7.96
CA VAL A 9 18.57 0.70 7.65
C VAL A 9 17.35 1.50 7.18
N LYS A 10 17.11 2.68 7.76
CA LYS A 10 16.01 3.58 7.39
C LYS A 10 16.16 4.14 5.98
N ASP A 11 17.39 4.45 5.57
CA ASP A 11 17.66 4.91 4.20
C ASP A 11 17.36 3.79 3.18
N GLY A 12 17.72 2.55 3.53
CA GLY A 12 17.42 1.36 2.71
C GLY A 12 15.92 1.08 2.61
N GLU A 13 15.18 1.18 3.72
CA GLU A 13 13.71 1.04 3.72
C GLU A 13 13.06 2.09 2.82
N PHE A 14 13.46 3.35 2.93
CA PHE A 14 12.92 4.43 2.11
C PHE A 14 13.20 4.19 0.61
N GLU A 15 14.44 3.85 0.25
CA GLU A 15 14.82 3.59 -1.15
C GLU A 15 14.04 2.41 -1.77
N ILE A 16 13.89 1.32 -1.03
CA ILE A 16 13.14 0.14 -1.50
C ILE A 16 11.65 0.47 -1.63
N LEU A 17 11.06 1.15 -0.64
CA LEU A 17 9.66 1.56 -0.72
C LEU A 17 9.42 2.47 -1.93
N LEU A 18 10.31 3.43 -2.19
CA LEU A 18 10.21 4.31 -3.34
C LEU A 18 10.32 3.53 -4.67
N LYS A 19 11.19 2.52 -4.76
CA LYS A 19 11.27 1.63 -5.94
C LYS A 19 9.98 0.84 -6.13
N ILE A 20 9.41 0.29 -5.06
CA ILE A 20 8.13 -0.42 -5.11
C ILE A 20 7.01 0.51 -5.60
N ILE A 21 6.93 1.73 -5.06
CA ILE A 21 5.94 2.71 -5.48
C ILE A 21 6.10 3.03 -6.97
N LYS A 22 7.33 3.26 -7.45
CA LYS A 22 7.58 3.51 -8.88
C LYS A 22 7.14 2.35 -9.77
N LEU A 23 7.35 1.11 -9.34
CA LEU A 23 7.00 -0.09 -10.10
C LEU A 23 5.50 -0.42 -10.06
N THR A 24 4.80 -0.03 -9.00
CA THR A 24 3.39 -0.41 -8.74
C THR A 24 2.47 0.79 -8.60
N GLY A 25 2.89 1.95 -9.13
CA GLY A 25 2.23 3.24 -8.96
C GLY A 25 0.76 3.21 -9.35
N ASP A 26 0.43 2.65 -10.51
CA ASP A 26 -0.96 2.57 -11.00
C ASP A 26 -1.87 1.79 -10.05
N LYS A 27 -1.36 0.70 -9.46
CA LYS A 27 -2.13 -0.10 -8.49
C LYS A 27 -2.30 0.64 -7.17
N ILE A 28 -1.27 1.35 -6.72
CA ILE A 28 -1.34 2.18 -5.52
C ILE A 28 -2.34 3.32 -5.73
N TRP A 29 -2.28 3.98 -6.88
CA TRP A 29 -3.21 5.03 -7.27
C TRP A 29 -4.65 4.52 -7.29
N SER A 30 -4.91 3.41 -8.00
CA SER A 30 -6.24 2.80 -8.06
C SER A 30 -6.80 2.50 -6.67
N LEU A 31 -6.00 1.97 -5.74
CA LEU A 31 -6.43 1.72 -4.36
C LEU A 31 -6.74 3.02 -3.59
N LEU A 32 -5.95 4.08 -3.78
CA LEU A 32 -6.20 5.38 -3.16
C LEU A 32 -7.43 6.07 -3.75
N GLU A 33 -7.69 5.87 -5.04
CA GLU A 33 -8.87 6.38 -5.73
C GLU A 33 -10.16 5.77 -5.17
N GLN A 34 -10.14 4.48 -4.82
CA GLN A 34 -11.27 3.82 -4.15
C GLN A 34 -11.56 4.40 -2.75
N LEU A 35 -10.59 5.07 -2.12
CA LEU A 35 -10.82 5.72 -0.82
C LEU A 35 -11.50 7.09 -0.95
N ARG A 36 -11.63 7.63 -2.17
CA ARG A 36 -12.23 8.96 -2.46
C ARG A 36 -13.75 9.01 -2.36
N ASP A 37 -14.39 7.86 -2.17
CA ASP A 37 -15.83 7.78 -2.10
C ASP A 37 -16.38 8.69 -0.97
N PRO A 38 -17.22 9.69 -1.29
CA PRO A 38 -17.85 10.57 -0.31
C PRO A 38 -18.56 9.82 0.82
N GLU A 39 -19.14 8.65 0.56
CA GLU A 39 -19.85 7.85 1.56
C GLU A 39 -18.90 7.32 2.64
N ILE A 40 -17.67 6.94 2.26
CA ILE A 40 -16.62 6.54 3.20
C ILE A 40 -16.33 7.71 4.14
N HIS A 41 -16.16 8.92 3.60
CA HIS A 41 -15.86 10.12 4.39
C HIS A 41 -16.96 10.50 5.37
N VAL A 42 -18.21 10.44 4.92
CA VAL A 42 -19.38 10.70 5.78
C VAL A 42 -19.45 9.67 6.90
N THR A 43 -19.27 8.39 6.59
CA THR A 43 -19.31 7.29 7.56
C THR A 43 -18.21 7.42 8.61
N VAL A 44 -16.96 7.64 8.17
CA VAL A 44 -15.81 7.81 9.05
C VAL A 44 -15.99 9.01 9.96
N ARG A 45 -16.42 10.16 9.42
CA ARG A 45 -16.70 11.36 10.23
C ARG A 45 -17.77 11.10 11.28
N ARG A 46 -18.88 10.46 10.90
CA ARG A 46 -19.99 10.12 11.81
C ARG A 46 -19.51 9.24 12.97
N LYS A 47 -18.76 8.17 12.66
CA LYS A 47 -18.23 7.22 13.66
C LYS A 47 -17.21 7.87 14.59
N ILE A 48 -16.32 8.72 14.07
CA ILE A 48 -15.36 9.48 14.91
C ILE A 48 -16.09 10.46 15.83
N SER A 49 -17.11 11.16 15.33
CA SER A 49 -17.91 12.07 16.15
C SER A 49 -18.62 11.34 17.29
N ALA A 50 -19.20 10.17 17.03
CA ALA A 50 -19.85 9.35 18.07
C ALA A 50 -18.85 8.91 19.16
N LEU A 51 -17.64 8.51 18.78
CA LEU A 51 -16.58 8.14 19.73
C LEU A 51 -16.15 9.26 20.68
N ARG A 52 -16.34 10.52 20.29
CA ARG A 52 -16.06 11.69 21.14
C ARG A 52 -17.16 11.96 22.16
N THR A 53 -18.38 11.50 21.89
CA THR A 53 -19.54 11.69 22.77
C THR A 53 -19.67 10.57 23.81
N ASP A 54 -19.18 9.36 23.51
CA ASP A 54 -19.04 8.26 24.46
C ASP A 54 -17.75 8.44 25.30
N GLU A 55 -17.85 9.24 26.37
CA GLU A 55 -16.78 9.56 27.33
C GLU A 55 -16.62 8.52 28.46
N ALA A 56 -17.28 7.37 28.38
CA ALA A 56 -17.15 6.34 29.41
C ALA A 56 -16.08 5.30 28.99
N TYR A 57 -15.04 5.17 29.82
CA TYR A 57 -14.02 4.10 29.87
C TYR A 57 -12.70 4.29 29.07
N LEU A 58 -11.69 4.80 29.81
CA LEU A 58 -10.27 4.38 29.88
C LEU A 58 -9.45 4.18 28.58
N ASP A 59 -8.65 5.20 28.24
CA ASP A 59 -7.21 5.21 27.87
C ASP A 59 -6.95 6.39 26.92
N ASP A 60 -6.65 7.56 27.51
CA ASP A 60 -6.78 8.88 26.85
C ASP A 60 -5.74 9.09 25.74
N GLY A 61 -4.54 8.52 25.89
CA GLY A 61 -3.45 8.71 24.93
C GLY A 61 -3.68 7.98 23.60
N GLU A 62 -3.98 6.68 23.66
CA GLU A 62 -4.13 5.89 22.44
C GLU A 62 -5.43 6.18 21.67
N LYS A 63 -6.50 6.60 22.37
CA LYS A 63 -7.76 7.04 21.73
C LYS A 63 -7.56 8.34 20.95
N ALA A 64 -6.86 9.31 21.52
CA ALA A 64 -6.51 10.55 20.82
C ALA A 64 -5.63 10.29 19.59
N ASP A 65 -4.62 9.43 19.73
CA ASP A 65 -3.74 9.00 18.64
C ASP A 65 -4.51 8.37 17.47
N PHE A 66 -5.45 7.46 17.77
CA PHE A 66 -6.28 6.82 16.75
C PHE A 66 -7.18 7.83 16.04
N GLN A 67 -7.85 8.71 16.79
CA GLN A 67 -8.71 9.75 16.22
C GLN A 67 -7.94 10.69 15.29
N GLN A 68 -6.73 11.10 15.70
CA GLN A 68 -5.86 11.93 14.87
C GLN A 68 -5.42 11.18 13.61
N TRP A 69 -5.07 9.90 13.74
CA TRP A 69 -4.66 9.06 12.60
C TRP A 69 -5.78 8.92 11.57
N ILE A 70 -7.00 8.56 11.98
CA ILE A 70 -8.11 8.33 11.05
C ILE A 70 -8.62 9.65 10.43
N ALA A 71 -8.45 10.79 11.11
CA ALA A 71 -8.78 12.11 10.59
C ALA A 71 -7.93 12.53 9.38
N ILE A 72 -6.82 11.84 9.11
CA ILE A 72 -5.99 12.04 7.91
C ILE A 72 -6.63 11.41 6.66
N LEU A 73 -7.54 10.43 6.82
CA LEU A 73 -8.15 9.72 5.68
C LEU A 73 -8.75 10.67 4.62
N PRO A 74 -9.54 11.71 4.97
CA PRO A 74 -10.07 12.65 3.98
C PRO A 74 -9.00 13.50 3.27
N SER A 75 -7.87 13.78 3.92
CA SER A 75 -6.80 14.59 3.32
C SER A 75 -5.84 13.78 2.45
N MET A 76 -5.75 12.46 2.66
CA MET A 76 -4.92 11.58 1.83
C MET A 76 -5.32 11.52 0.35
N ILE A 77 -6.54 11.94 0.08
CA ILE A 77 -7.21 11.79 -1.20
C ILE A 77 -6.98 12.99 -2.12
N LEU A 78 -6.44 14.08 -1.59
CA LEU A 78 -6.13 15.30 -2.34
C LEU A 78 -4.90 15.19 -3.24
N LEU A 79 -4.27 14.01 -3.33
CA LEU A 79 -3.19 13.81 -4.29
C LEU A 79 -3.70 14.05 -5.72
N SER A 80 -2.99 14.84 -6.49
CA SER A 80 -3.28 15.06 -7.90
C SER A 80 -2.81 13.86 -8.73
N SER A 81 -3.37 13.66 -9.93
CA SER A 81 -3.02 12.53 -10.80
C SER A 81 -1.57 12.57 -11.31
N ASP A 82 -0.91 13.73 -11.18
CA ASP A 82 0.51 13.97 -11.47
C ASP A 82 1.41 13.83 -10.22
N ALA A 83 0.89 13.25 -9.13
CA ALA A 83 1.66 13.06 -7.91
C ALA A 83 2.95 12.25 -8.16
N MET A 84 4.06 12.81 -7.70
CA MET A 84 5.37 12.17 -7.74
C MET A 84 5.39 10.95 -6.82
N PRO A 85 6.11 9.87 -7.19
CA PRO A 85 6.22 8.64 -6.38
C PRO A 85 6.54 8.86 -4.90
N VAL A 86 7.37 9.86 -4.58
CA VAL A 86 7.73 10.20 -3.20
C VAL A 86 6.53 10.64 -2.35
N GLN A 87 5.52 11.26 -2.97
CA GLN A 87 4.32 11.72 -2.29
C GLN A 87 3.43 10.57 -1.82
N PHE A 88 3.61 9.35 -2.35
CA PHE A 88 2.89 8.16 -1.89
C PHE A 88 3.47 7.54 -0.62
N VAL A 89 4.72 7.86 -0.25
CA VAL A 89 5.41 7.27 0.90
C VAL A 89 4.65 7.51 2.22
N PRO A 90 4.21 8.74 2.56
CA PRO A 90 3.45 8.99 3.78
C PRO A 90 2.15 8.17 3.85
N HIS A 91 1.46 7.96 2.71
CA HIS A 91 0.25 7.16 2.65
C HIS A 91 0.49 5.68 2.94
N MET A 92 1.65 5.13 2.51
CA MET A 92 2.01 3.74 2.81
C MET A 92 2.34 3.55 4.29
N ILE A 93 3.02 4.53 4.90
CA ILE A 93 3.34 4.52 6.33
C ILE A 93 2.05 4.63 7.15
N TRP A 94 1.17 5.57 6.79
CA TRP A 94 -0.14 5.74 7.41
C TRP A 94 -0.97 4.45 7.30
N ALA A 95 -1.01 3.82 6.13
CA ALA A 95 -1.76 2.58 5.92
C ALA A 95 -1.19 1.42 6.75
N ALA A 96 0.14 1.37 6.91
CA ALA A 96 0.78 0.37 7.77
C ALA A 96 0.32 0.47 9.23
N GLN A 97 0.09 1.69 9.74
CA GLN A 97 -0.41 1.88 11.11
C GLN A 97 -1.81 1.28 11.29
N ALA A 98 -2.65 1.28 10.25
CA ALA A 98 -3.97 0.65 10.29
C ALA A 98 -3.89 -0.84 10.70
N ARG A 99 -2.89 -1.56 10.19
CA ARG A 99 -2.74 -2.99 10.43
C ARG A 99 -1.97 -3.29 11.72
N TRP A 100 -0.94 -2.51 12.02
CA TRP A 100 0.02 -2.86 13.08
C TRP A 100 -0.21 -2.12 14.40
N LYS A 101 -0.91 -0.98 14.37
CA LYS A 101 -1.19 -0.16 15.57
C LYS A 101 -2.68 -0.11 15.90
N TYR A 102 -3.54 -0.11 14.88
CA TYR A 102 -4.95 0.25 15.05
C TYR A 102 -5.95 -0.82 14.62
N SER A 103 -5.53 -2.07 14.38
CA SER A 103 -6.40 -3.11 13.83
C SER A 103 -7.63 -3.36 14.71
N GLU A 104 -7.44 -3.55 16.00
CA GLU A 104 -8.53 -3.83 16.95
C GLU A 104 -9.54 -2.66 17.00
N ARG A 105 -9.06 -1.42 17.00
CA ARG A 105 -9.93 -0.23 17.02
C ARG A 105 -10.69 -0.05 15.71
N ILE A 106 -10.07 -0.38 14.58
CA ILE A 106 -10.74 -0.37 13.27
C ILE A 106 -11.86 -1.41 13.26
N GLU A 107 -11.58 -2.62 13.74
CA GLU A 107 -12.56 -3.70 13.83
C GLU A 107 -13.73 -3.30 14.75
N LEU A 108 -13.46 -2.84 15.98
CA LEU A 108 -14.51 -2.41 16.91
C LEU A 108 -15.39 -1.26 16.37
N LEU A 109 -14.82 -0.35 15.57
CA LEU A 109 -15.55 0.83 15.11
C LEU A 109 -16.35 0.57 13.82
N PHE A 110 -15.79 -0.24 12.92
CA PHE A 110 -16.25 -0.38 11.54
C PHE A 110 -16.72 -1.79 11.17
N CYS A 111 -16.46 -2.79 12.00
CA CYS A 111 -17.04 -4.12 11.87
C CYS A 111 -18.13 -4.26 12.93
N SER A 112 -19.36 -4.54 12.52
CA SER A 112 -20.39 -5.03 13.43
C SER A 112 -20.30 -6.55 13.53
N ASP A 113 -20.84 -7.16 14.59
CA ASP A 113 -20.71 -8.60 14.85
C ASP A 113 -21.29 -9.49 13.72
N GLU A 114 -22.12 -8.93 12.84
CA GLU A 114 -22.78 -9.65 11.74
C GLU A 114 -22.32 -9.20 10.33
N GLU A 115 -21.53 -8.12 10.21
CA GLU A 115 -21.12 -7.59 8.90
C GLU A 115 -19.64 -7.87 8.59
N GLU A 116 -19.36 -8.19 7.32
CA GLU A 116 -17.99 -8.24 6.84
C GLU A 116 -17.29 -6.87 6.93
N MET A 117 -15.99 -6.91 7.19
CA MET A 117 -15.09 -5.75 7.11
C MET A 117 -15.34 -4.93 5.83
N PRO A 118 -15.61 -3.61 5.94
CA PRO A 118 -15.79 -2.73 4.80
C PRO A 118 -14.65 -2.82 3.78
N LEU A 119 -15.01 -2.85 2.49
CA LEU A 119 -14.05 -3.02 1.39
C LEU A 119 -12.96 -1.95 1.38
N TRP A 120 -13.27 -0.71 1.76
CA TRP A 120 -12.30 0.37 1.83
C TRP A 120 -11.22 0.13 2.91
N ILE A 121 -11.54 -0.54 4.02
CA ILE A 121 -10.54 -0.96 5.01
C ILE A 121 -9.66 -2.06 4.42
N LYS A 122 -10.25 -3.01 3.67
CA LYS A 122 -9.48 -4.01 2.91
C LYS A 122 -8.50 -3.32 1.94
N HIS A 123 -8.86 -2.19 1.33
CA HIS A 123 -7.95 -1.39 0.49
C HIS A 123 -6.80 -0.75 1.29
N ILE A 124 -7.07 -0.18 2.47
CA ILE A 124 -6.02 0.32 3.37
C ILE A 124 -5.05 -0.80 3.74
N TYR A 125 -5.54 -1.99 4.06
CA TYR A 125 -4.68 -3.14 4.35
C TYR A 125 -3.90 -3.62 3.13
N LYS A 126 -4.41 -3.50 1.91
CA LYS A 126 -3.62 -3.74 0.69
C LYS A 126 -2.48 -2.74 0.57
N LEU A 127 -2.73 -1.45 0.82
CA LEU A 127 -1.70 -0.40 0.82
C LEU A 127 -0.62 -0.67 1.88
N ALA A 128 -1.03 -1.10 3.08
CA ALA A 128 -0.12 -1.45 4.18
C ALA A 128 0.89 -2.56 3.83
N ARG A 129 0.55 -3.43 2.86
CA ARG A 129 1.43 -4.54 2.43
C ARG A 129 2.71 -4.03 1.79
N TYR A 130 2.68 -2.91 1.06
CA TYR A 130 3.88 -2.37 0.42
C TYR A 130 4.94 -1.98 1.45
N HIS A 131 4.54 -1.24 2.48
CA HIS A 131 5.44 -0.88 3.59
C HIS A 131 5.90 -2.12 4.38
N SER A 132 5.00 -3.09 4.61
CA SER A 132 5.35 -4.33 5.31
C SER A 132 6.34 -5.19 4.51
N ALA A 133 6.17 -5.27 3.20
CA ALA A 133 7.07 -5.96 2.28
C ALA A 133 8.45 -5.29 2.27
N THR A 134 8.52 -3.95 2.22
CA THR A 134 9.79 -3.22 2.35
C THR A 134 10.53 -3.61 3.62
N LYS A 135 9.86 -3.58 4.78
CA LYS A 135 10.48 -3.96 6.06
C LYS A 135 10.96 -5.41 6.06
N ALA A 136 10.17 -6.32 5.50
CA ALA A 136 10.53 -7.72 5.38
C ALA A 136 11.76 -7.92 4.47
N MET A 137 11.82 -7.23 3.33
CA MET A 137 12.95 -7.28 2.39
C MET A 137 14.23 -6.75 3.03
N VAL A 138 14.19 -5.60 3.70
CA VAL A 138 15.37 -5.03 4.39
C VAL A 138 15.83 -5.96 5.51
N LYS A 139 14.89 -6.48 6.32
CA LYS A 139 15.20 -7.44 7.38
C LYS A 139 15.84 -8.71 6.83
N LEU A 140 15.31 -9.25 5.73
CA LEU A 140 15.87 -10.43 5.07
C LEU A 140 17.28 -10.14 4.54
N ALA A 141 17.48 -9.05 3.82
CA ALA A 141 18.78 -8.66 3.29
C ALA A 141 19.83 -8.43 4.39
N THR A 142 19.40 -7.93 5.54
CA THR A 142 20.29 -7.72 6.70
C THR A 142 20.65 -9.05 7.39
N ARG A 143 19.71 -10.00 7.46
CA ARG A 143 19.89 -11.26 8.18
C ARG A 143 20.52 -12.37 7.35
N GLN A 144 20.23 -12.40 6.05
CA GLN A 144 20.64 -13.43 5.11
C GLN A 144 21.09 -12.77 3.79
N PRO A 145 22.20 -12.01 3.82
CA PRO A 145 22.68 -11.31 2.63
C PRO A 145 23.01 -12.27 1.47
N ASP A 146 23.40 -13.51 1.79
CA ASP A 146 23.79 -14.53 0.80
C ASP A 146 22.66 -14.93 -0.17
N ILE A 147 21.40 -14.76 0.24
CA ILE A 147 20.24 -14.96 -0.63
C ILE A 147 20.25 -13.94 -1.78
N PHE A 148 20.69 -12.72 -1.51
CA PHE A 148 20.69 -11.66 -2.52
C PHE A 148 21.96 -11.68 -3.38
N THR A 149 23.11 -12.07 -2.81
CA THR A 149 24.36 -12.19 -3.59
C THR A 149 24.34 -13.39 -4.55
N SER A 150 23.49 -14.38 -4.31
CA SER A 150 23.29 -15.53 -5.20
C SER A 150 22.28 -15.30 -6.33
N ILE A 151 21.52 -14.20 -6.31
CA ILE A 151 20.60 -13.85 -7.42
C ILE A 151 21.40 -13.20 -8.55
N HIS A 152 21.40 -13.84 -9.71
CA HIS A 152 22.02 -13.33 -10.93
C HIS A 152 20.91 -12.94 -11.90
N VAL A 153 20.90 -11.67 -12.33
CA VAL A 153 19.97 -11.18 -13.36
C VAL A 153 20.74 -11.05 -14.66
N GLU A 154 20.46 -11.94 -15.60
CA GLU A 154 21.08 -11.95 -16.91
C GLU A 154 20.06 -11.52 -17.97
N ALA A 155 20.49 -10.68 -18.90
CA ALA A 155 19.68 -10.34 -20.06
C ALA A 155 19.65 -11.57 -20.98
N VAL A 156 18.47 -12.15 -21.15
CA VAL A 156 18.25 -13.24 -22.10
C VAL A 156 17.67 -12.63 -23.37
N GLU A 157 18.24 -12.97 -24.54
CA GLU A 157 17.65 -12.55 -25.82
C GLU A 157 16.22 -13.11 -25.93
N ALA A 158 15.29 -12.24 -26.32
CA ALA A 158 13.94 -12.68 -26.60
C ALA A 158 13.98 -13.74 -27.71
N PRO A 159 13.29 -14.89 -27.55
CA PRO A 159 13.20 -15.87 -28.61
C PRO A 159 12.73 -15.22 -29.91
N GLY A 160 13.37 -15.55 -31.04
CA GLY A 160 12.95 -15.04 -32.33
C GLY A 160 11.46 -15.32 -32.58
N GLN A 161 10.74 -14.34 -33.13
CA GLN A 161 9.31 -14.47 -33.41
C GLN A 161 9.07 -15.68 -34.32
N GLN A 162 8.43 -16.72 -33.78
CA GLN A 162 8.02 -17.85 -34.59
C GLN A 162 6.91 -17.41 -35.54
N ARG A 163 7.15 -17.61 -36.84
CA ARG A 163 6.10 -17.49 -37.85
C ARG A 163 5.19 -18.69 -37.69
N PHE A 164 4.07 -18.53 -37.00
CA PHE A 164 2.97 -19.47 -37.11
C PHE A 164 2.21 -19.14 -38.39
N SER A 165 2.05 -20.13 -39.27
CA SER A 165 1.05 -20.10 -40.33
C SER A 165 0.11 -21.27 -40.07
N LEU A 166 -1.16 -20.96 -39.81
CA LEU A 166 -2.22 -21.94 -40.03
C LEU A 166 -2.24 -22.14 -41.55
N ALA A 167 -1.81 -23.31 -42.02
CA ALA A 167 -1.53 -23.58 -43.43
C ALA A 167 -2.68 -23.23 -44.40
N ASN A 168 -3.91 -23.07 -43.89
CA ASN A 168 -5.11 -22.76 -44.66
C ASN A 168 -5.93 -21.58 -44.14
N ASP A 169 -5.44 -20.79 -43.17
CA ASP A 169 -6.22 -19.69 -42.58
C ASP A 169 -5.66 -18.34 -43.03
N ILE A 170 -6.30 -17.75 -44.05
CA ILE A 170 -5.99 -16.43 -44.62
C ILE A 170 -6.72 -15.32 -43.85
N THR A 171 -7.53 -15.70 -42.84
CA THR A 171 -8.31 -14.76 -42.05
C THR A 171 -7.43 -14.22 -40.93
N ALA A 172 -7.19 -12.90 -40.93
CA ALA A 172 -6.54 -12.24 -39.80
C ALA A 172 -7.28 -12.59 -38.51
N LEU A 173 -6.54 -12.94 -37.45
CA LEU A 173 -7.09 -13.15 -36.11
C LEU A 173 -7.91 -11.91 -35.72
N ARG A 174 -9.24 -12.02 -35.81
CA ARG A 174 -10.15 -10.98 -35.35
C ARG A 174 -10.16 -11.05 -33.83
N THR A 175 -9.78 -9.94 -33.19
CA THR A 175 -10.11 -9.69 -31.79
C THR A 175 -11.63 -9.71 -31.67
N THR A 176 -12.18 -10.76 -31.07
CA THR A 176 -13.57 -10.79 -30.62
C THR A 176 -13.71 -9.76 -29.50
N LEU A 177 -14.47 -8.70 -29.77
CA LEU A 177 -15.04 -7.80 -28.77
C LEU A 177 -16.13 -8.53 -27.99
#